data_AF-A0A7S6W433-F1
#
_entry.id   AF-A0A7S6W433-F1
#
_cell.length_a   1.000
_cell.length_b   1.000
_cell.length_c   1.000
_cell.angle_alpha   90.00
_cell.angle_beta   90.00
_cell.angle_gamma   90.00
#
_symmetry.space_group_name_H-M   'P 1'
#
loop_
_entity.id
_entity.type
_entity.pdbx_description
1 polymer ?
#
loop_
_entity_poly.entity_id
_entity_poly.type
_entity_poly.pdbx_seq_one_letter_code
_entity_poly.pdbx_strand_id
1 'polypeptide(L)'
;MINRKFAFIFLSSLTLAACAKTPSEPNASSQKQANQKVTDPNLQSEIHELVERTKKNMVNIQGGSFIMGDFGTITKELEKTAPDSVAVTNPKGNVETPPYNSYVGYSSDKDNKPPHKVVLDSFKMTNNKITLQDYLIYLKATNQVQPDYLEDYPKEIFHKLPAGANWYNAQKYCQWLGNQMGQKMDLPTEAQWEYAARNRGQYLLYATNDGTMKNGVNIASYEQLKTNSVKYGYNNYGHLPILGKVSPNPLGIYDMVTNNTEWVRDWYSENYYAESPVKNPQGPKDGTEKVLRSSFPQGGDNAAGGDGMNIYRQKAPPSAMFKEHGNTIDGSQDTAFRCIN
;
A
#
# COMPACT_ATOMS: atom_id res chain seq x y z
N MET A 1 5.18 -26.93 -73.24
CA MET A 1 5.54 -28.24 -72.65
C MET A 1 7.05 -28.36 -72.65
N ILE A 2 7.68 -28.43 -71.46
CA ILE A 2 8.94 -29.14 -71.15
C ILE A 2 9.13 -28.95 -69.64
N ASN A 3 8.93 -30.03 -68.90
CA ASN A 3 9.20 -30.13 -67.47
C ASN A 3 10.71 -30.10 -67.23
N ARG A 4 11.17 -29.29 -66.27
CA ARG A 4 12.52 -29.43 -65.71
C ARG A 4 12.49 -29.56 -64.19
N LYS A 5 12.90 -30.75 -63.78
CA LYS A 5 13.40 -31.20 -62.47
C LYS A 5 14.26 -30.14 -61.78
N PHE A 6 14.28 -30.11 -60.46
CA PHE A 6 15.54 -30.11 -59.70
C PHE A 6 15.34 -30.72 -58.31
N ALA A 7 16.24 -31.66 -57.99
CA ALA A 7 16.31 -32.43 -56.78
C ALA A 7 17.21 -31.75 -55.74
N PHE A 8 16.95 -32.10 -54.49
CA PHE A 8 17.63 -31.67 -53.27
C PHE A 8 19.13 -31.93 -53.28
N ILE A 9 19.91 -30.95 -52.81
CA ILE A 9 21.27 -31.13 -52.30
C ILE A 9 21.27 -30.59 -50.87
N PHE A 10 21.58 -31.46 -49.92
CA PHE A 10 21.89 -31.09 -48.54
C PHE A 10 23.24 -30.38 -48.48
N LEU A 11 23.27 -29.16 -47.94
CA LEU A 11 24.50 -28.57 -47.41
C LEU A 11 24.36 -28.39 -45.90
N SER A 12 25.23 -29.10 -45.18
CA SER A 12 25.58 -28.86 -43.80
C SER A 12 26.14 -27.44 -43.62
N SER A 13 25.50 -26.61 -42.81
CA SER A 13 26.06 -25.34 -42.35
C SER A 13 26.66 -25.48 -40.96
N LEU A 14 27.84 -24.89 -40.83
CA LEU A 14 28.69 -24.87 -39.65
C LEU A 14 28.01 -24.17 -38.47
N THR A 15 28.15 -24.74 -37.27
CA THR A 15 27.86 -24.05 -36.01
C THR A 15 28.94 -23.00 -35.74
N LEU A 16 28.59 -21.73 -35.87
CA LEU A 16 29.36 -20.61 -35.32
C LEU A 16 29.12 -20.57 -33.80
N ALA A 17 30.17 -20.90 -33.04
CA ALA A 17 30.21 -20.67 -31.60
C ALA A 17 30.33 -19.16 -31.33
N ALA A 18 29.22 -18.52 -30.98
CA ALA A 18 29.24 -17.21 -30.34
C ALA A 18 29.30 -17.44 -28.82
N CYS A 19 30.38 -16.97 -28.19
CA CYS A 19 30.53 -16.96 -26.73
C CYS A 19 29.44 -16.08 -26.11
N ALA A 20 28.34 -16.70 -25.66
CA ALA A 20 27.43 -16.09 -24.72
C ALA A 20 28.12 -16.06 -23.34
N LYS A 21 28.41 -14.86 -22.82
CA LYS A 21 28.76 -14.69 -21.41
C LYS A 21 27.58 -15.20 -20.59
N THR A 22 27.82 -16.26 -19.82
CA THR A 22 26.95 -16.73 -18.75
C THR A 22 26.59 -15.56 -17.82
N PRO A 23 25.36 -15.49 -17.28
CA PRO A 23 25.06 -14.55 -16.21
C PRO A 23 25.93 -14.95 -15.03
N SER A 24 26.88 -14.08 -14.67
CA SER A 24 27.64 -14.21 -13.44
C SER A 24 26.67 -14.28 -12.27
N GLU A 25 26.86 -15.29 -11.42
CA GLU A 25 26.25 -15.38 -10.09
C GLU A 25 26.27 -14.00 -9.40
N PRO A 26 25.22 -13.63 -8.66
CA PRO A 26 25.24 -12.38 -7.92
C PRO A 26 26.42 -12.42 -6.95
N ASN A 27 27.36 -11.49 -7.15
CA ASN A 27 28.54 -11.28 -6.31
C ASN A 27 28.16 -11.38 -4.83
N ALA A 28 28.85 -12.24 -4.09
CA ALA A 28 28.76 -12.42 -2.65
C ALA A 28 29.12 -11.17 -1.81
N SER A 29 29.25 -9.99 -2.44
CA SER A 29 29.49 -8.69 -1.80
C SER A 29 28.21 -7.91 -1.48
N SER A 30 27.04 -8.30 -2.00
CA SER A 30 25.76 -7.62 -1.73
C SER A 30 24.97 -8.18 -0.54
N GLN A 31 25.44 -9.25 0.11
CA GLN A 31 24.80 -9.86 1.28
C GLN A 31 25.52 -9.58 2.62
N LYS A 32 26.53 -8.70 2.64
CA LYS A 32 27.36 -8.42 3.84
C LYS A 32 27.08 -7.08 4.56
N GLN A 33 25.97 -6.40 4.26
CA GLN A 33 25.63 -5.09 4.85
C GLN A 33 24.44 -5.11 5.84
N ALA A 34 24.11 -6.26 6.44
CA ALA A 34 22.98 -6.36 7.37
C ALA A 34 23.37 -6.34 8.86
N ASN A 35 24.64 -6.12 9.23
CA ASN A 35 25.06 -6.28 10.64
C ASN A 35 26.26 -5.39 11.07
N GLN A 36 26.35 -4.15 10.58
CA GLN A 36 27.18 -3.17 11.29
C GLN A 36 26.42 -2.71 12.53
N LYS A 37 26.88 -3.15 13.70
CA LYS A 37 26.35 -2.69 14.99
C LYS A 37 26.51 -1.17 15.03
N VAL A 38 25.40 -0.43 14.98
CA VAL A 38 25.43 1.04 15.05
C VAL A 38 26.15 1.44 16.35
N THR A 39 27.29 2.12 16.23
CA THR A 39 28.13 2.48 17.39
C THR A 39 27.91 3.92 17.88
N ASP A 40 27.13 4.73 17.15
CA ASP A 40 26.75 6.09 17.55
C ASP A 40 25.69 6.02 18.68
N PRO A 41 26.02 6.46 19.92
CA PRO A 41 25.10 6.42 21.05
C PRO A 41 23.81 7.23 20.82
N ASN A 42 23.88 8.34 20.07
CA ASN A 42 22.71 9.16 19.79
C ASN A 42 21.74 8.43 18.86
N LEU A 43 22.26 7.77 17.82
CA LEU A 43 21.44 6.97 16.91
C LEU A 43 20.84 5.74 17.60
N GLN A 44 21.55 5.13 18.55
CA GLN A 44 20.99 4.05 19.37
C GLN A 44 19.80 4.53 20.22
N SER A 45 19.88 5.73 20.80
CA SER A 45 18.75 6.34 21.52
C SER A 45 17.57 6.61 20.58
N GLU A 46 17.82 7.17 19.40
CA GLU A 46 16.78 7.41 18.37
C GLU A 46 16.07 6.11 17.95
N ILE A 47 16.83 5.03 17.72
CA ILE A 47 16.27 3.71 17.38
C ILE A 47 15.46 3.14 18.56
N HIS A 48 15.94 3.28 19.79
CA HIS A 48 15.21 2.83 20.98
C HIS A 48 13.87 3.57 21.13
N GLU A 49 13.87 4.89 21.02
CA GLU A 49 12.66 5.70 21.08
C GLU A 49 11.67 5.37 19.96
N LEU A 50 12.17 5.16 18.74
CA LEU A 50 11.37 4.65 17.62
C LEU A 50 10.68 3.34 18.00
N VAL A 51 11.43 2.35 18.47
CA VAL A 51 10.90 1.03 18.84
C VAL A 51 9.83 1.14 19.92
N GLU A 52 10.06 1.93 20.97
CA GLU A 52 9.09 2.11 22.05
C GLU A 52 7.81 2.82 21.58
N ARG A 53 7.94 3.85 20.74
CA ARG A 53 6.76 4.48 20.12
C ARG A 53 6.01 3.53 19.20
N THR A 54 6.71 2.74 18.38
CA THR A 54 6.08 1.73 17.52
C THR A 54 5.31 0.73 18.36
N LYS A 55 5.91 0.14 19.41
CA LYS A 55 5.24 -0.82 20.31
C LYS A 55 3.94 -0.24 20.89
N LYS A 56 3.97 1.02 21.32
CA LYS A 56 2.79 1.73 21.85
C LYS A 56 1.71 1.95 20.79
N ASN A 57 2.10 2.16 19.54
CA ASN A 57 1.23 2.53 18.44
C ASN A 57 0.78 1.35 17.57
N MET A 58 1.17 0.12 17.88
CA MET A 58 0.65 -1.07 17.21
C MET A 58 -0.79 -1.35 17.64
N VAL A 59 -1.70 -1.39 16.68
CA VAL A 59 -3.10 -1.79 16.86
C VAL A 59 -3.23 -3.29 16.68
N ASN A 60 -3.79 -3.98 17.67
CA ASN A 60 -4.14 -5.40 17.53
C ASN A 60 -5.42 -5.52 16.71
N ILE A 61 -5.36 -6.27 15.62
CA ILE A 61 -6.50 -6.52 14.73
C ILE A 61 -6.84 -8.01 14.85
N GLN A 62 -7.96 -8.29 15.51
CA GLN A 62 -8.45 -9.66 15.62
C GLN A 62 -8.88 -10.15 14.23
N GLY A 63 -8.33 -11.29 13.81
CA GLY A 63 -8.65 -11.95 12.57
C GLY A 63 -10.11 -12.42 12.48
N GLY A 64 -10.47 -12.94 11.32
CA GLY A 64 -11.83 -13.38 10.99
C GLY A 64 -12.06 -13.48 9.49
N SER A 65 -13.31 -13.77 9.11
CA SER A 65 -13.72 -13.81 7.71
C SER A 65 -14.38 -12.52 7.25
N PHE A 66 -14.19 -12.12 6.00
CA PHE A 66 -14.94 -11.03 5.37
C PHE A 66 -15.08 -11.24 3.86
N ILE A 67 -15.97 -10.47 3.25
CA ILE A 67 -16.11 -10.39 1.80
C ILE A 67 -15.28 -9.21 1.30
N MET A 68 -14.15 -9.53 0.67
CA MET A 68 -13.20 -8.56 0.11
C MET A 68 -13.61 -8.15 -1.30
N GLY A 69 -13.37 -6.89 -1.63
CA GLY A 69 -13.69 -6.29 -2.93
C GLY A 69 -15.00 -5.52 -2.96
N ASP A 70 -15.39 -5.09 -4.16
CA ASP A 70 -16.58 -4.29 -4.38
C ASP A 70 -17.82 -5.07 -3.97
N PHE A 71 -18.38 -4.70 -2.82
CA PHE A 71 -19.48 -5.40 -2.19
C PHE A 71 -20.86 -4.95 -2.69
N GLY A 72 -20.95 -3.88 -3.52
CA GLY A 72 -22.18 -3.40 -4.17
C GLY A 72 -23.49 -3.92 -3.59
N THR A 73 -24.00 -4.99 -4.23
CA THR A 73 -25.06 -5.84 -3.68
C THR A 73 -24.47 -7.23 -3.38
N ILE A 74 -24.31 -7.57 -2.10
CA ILE A 74 -23.90 -8.94 -1.70
C ILE A 74 -25.09 -9.89 -1.77
N THR A 75 -24.92 -11.06 -2.40
CA THR A 75 -25.94 -12.11 -2.39
C THR A 75 -25.99 -12.80 -1.04
N LYS A 76 -27.19 -13.25 -0.62
CA LYS A 76 -27.35 -14.04 0.61
C LYS A 76 -26.49 -15.30 0.59
N GLU A 77 -26.26 -15.86 -0.59
CA GLU A 77 -25.41 -17.04 -0.81
C GLU A 77 -23.95 -16.73 -0.51
N LEU A 78 -23.43 -15.58 -0.97
CA LEU A 78 -22.06 -15.16 -0.69
C LEU A 78 -21.87 -14.80 0.78
N GLU A 79 -22.84 -14.12 1.40
CA GLU A 79 -22.84 -13.83 2.85
C GLU A 79 -22.72 -15.11 3.69
N LYS A 80 -23.47 -16.16 3.35
CA LYS A 80 -23.40 -17.45 4.05
C LYS A 80 -22.01 -18.10 4.02
N THR A 81 -21.16 -17.73 3.07
CA THR A 81 -19.80 -18.27 3.01
C THR A 81 -18.90 -17.71 4.12
N ALA A 82 -19.23 -16.55 4.71
CA ALA A 82 -18.45 -15.89 5.76
C ALA A 82 -19.26 -15.75 7.07
N PRO A 83 -19.66 -16.87 7.71
CA PRO A 83 -20.59 -16.85 8.85
C PRO A 83 -20.03 -16.13 10.09
N ASP A 84 -18.71 -16.09 10.25
CA ASP A 84 -18.03 -15.41 11.35
C ASP A 84 -17.67 -13.95 11.01
N SER A 85 -18.18 -13.43 9.89
CA SER A 85 -17.90 -12.05 9.51
C SER A 85 -18.54 -11.07 10.49
N VAL A 86 -17.73 -10.17 11.03
CA VAL A 86 -18.23 -9.07 11.85
C VAL A 86 -19.01 -8.03 11.05
N ALA A 87 -19.11 -8.20 9.72
CA ALA A 87 -20.00 -7.44 8.84
C ALA A 87 -21.49 -7.80 9.03
N VAL A 88 -21.82 -8.89 9.75
CA VAL A 88 -23.17 -9.49 9.77
C VAL A 88 -24.15 -8.80 10.73
N THR A 89 -23.70 -7.90 11.60
CA THR A 89 -24.62 -7.02 12.34
C THR A 89 -24.41 -5.58 11.92
N ASN A 90 -25.02 -5.20 10.81
CA ASN A 90 -25.27 -3.79 10.54
C ASN A 90 -26.32 -3.28 11.56
N PRO A 91 -25.99 -2.34 12.47
CA PRO A 91 -26.95 -1.79 13.43
C PRO A 91 -28.13 -1.04 12.76
N LYS A 92 -28.05 -0.79 11.46
CA LYS A 92 -29.01 -0.04 10.63
C LYS A 92 -29.51 -0.80 9.39
N GLY A 93 -29.04 -2.03 9.12
CA GLY A 93 -29.15 -2.65 7.79
C GLY A 93 -28.37 -1.85 6.74
N ASN A 94 -27.77 -2.47 5.72
CA ASN A 94 -26.99 -1.72 4.72
C ASN A 94 -27.93 -0.78 3.93
N VAL A 95 -28.15 0.44 4.44
CA VAL A 95 -29.00 1.49 3.84
C VAL A 95 -28.25 2.38 2.85
N GLU A 96 -26.95 2.15 2.63
CA GLU A 96 -26.24 2.77 1.51
C GLU A 96 -26.66 2.07 0.21
N THR A 97 -27.84 2.44 -0.29
CA THR A 97 -28.20 2.18 -1.69
C THR A 97 -27.06 2.69 -2.57
N PRO A 98 -26.46 1.82 -3.43
CA PRO A 98 -25.47 2.26 -4.39
C PRO A 98 -26.01 3.49 -5.15
N PRO A 99 -25.20 4.54 -5.38
CA PRO A 99 -25.70 5.80 -5.96
C PRO A 99 -26.22 5.68 -7.41
N TYR A 100 -26.27 4.49 -7.99
CA TYR A 100 -26.83 4.20 -9.30
C TYR A 100 -27.55 2.84 -9.29
N ASN A 101 -28.65 2.74 -10.05
CA ASN A 101 -29.56 1.60 -10.20
C ASN A 101 -28.87 0.21 -10.22
N SER A 102 -28.64 -0.32 -9.01
CA SER A 102 -28.62 -1.71 -8.49
C SER A 102 -27.97 -2.89 -9.25
N TYR A 103 -27.23 -2.71 -10.35
CA TYR A 103 -26.58 -3.84 -11.05
C TYR A 103 -25.04 -3.76 -11.22
N VAL A 104 -24.35 -2.71 -10.76
CA VAL A 104 -22.96 -2.43 -11.23
C VAL A 104 -21.87 -2.29 -10.14
N GLY A 105 -22.19 -2.43 -8.85
CA GLY A 105 -21.20 -2.21 -7.78
C GLY A 105 -20.99 -0.72 -7.46
N TYR A 106 -20.10 -0.39 -6.52
CA TYR A 106 -19.76 1.00 -6.18
C TYR A 106 -18.71 1.60 -7.12
N SER A 107 -17.87 0.77 -7.75
CA SER A 107 -16.88 1.19 -8.73
C SER A 107 -17.12 0.52 -10.09
N SER A 108 -16.76 1.20 -11.18
CA SER A 108 -16.74 0.63 -12.53
C SER A 108 -15.57 -0.33 -12.78
N ASP A 109 -14.59 -0.36 -11.88
CA ASP A 109 -13.37 -1.13 -12.07
C ASP A 109 -13.65 -2.62 -12.04
N LYS A 110 -12.89 -3.36 -12.86
CA LYS A 110 -13.00 -4.81 -12.91
C LYS A 110 -12.10 -5.48 -11.88
N ASP A 111 -11.02 -4.82 -11.47
CA ASP A 111 -9.98 -5.41 -10.64
C ASP A 111 -10.34 -5.55 -9.17
N ASN A 112 -11.41 -4.90 -8.72
CA ASN A 112 -11.99 -5.07 -7.39
C ASN A 112 -13.16 -6.07 -7.37
N LYS A 113 -13.37 -6.80 -8.47
CA LYS A 113 -14.42 -7.82 -8.65
C LYS A 113 -13.82 -9.17 -9.04
N PRO A 114 -14.52 -10.29 -8.78
CA PRO A 114 -15.75 -10.38 -7.98
C PRO A 114 -15.46 -10.20 -6.47
N PRO A 115 -16.47 -9.79 -5.67
CA PRO A 115 -16.38 -9.89 -4.23
C PRO A 115 -16.19 -11.36 -3.83
N HIS A 116 -15.24 -11.64 -2.93
CA HIS A 116 -14.85 -13.00 -2.58
C HIS A 116 -14.54 -13.14 -1.10
N LYS A 117 -14.68 -14.36 -0.57
CA LYS A 117 -14.39 -14.66 0.83
C LYS A 117 -12.89 -14.64 1.09
N VAL A 118 -12.49 -13.93 2.15
CA VAL A 118 -11.16 -13.98 2.73
C VAL A 118 -11.25 -14.29 4.22
N VAL A 119 -10.29 -15.06 4.73
CA VAL A 119 -10.07 -15.39 6.14
C VAL A 119 -8.66 -14.97 6.52
N LEU A 120 -8.55 -14.10 7.52
CA LEU A 120 -7.27 -13.62 8.04
C LEU A 120 -7.03 -14.12 9.46
N ASP A 121 -5.81 -14.54 9.74
CA ASP A 121 -5.32 -14.69 11.10
C ASP A 121 -5.19 -13.31 11.77
N SER A 122 -5.16 -13.25 13.11
CA SER A 122 -4.94 -11.98 13.82
C SER A 122 -3.54 -11.45 13.56
N PHE A 123 -3.42 -10.12 13.43
CA PHE A 123 -2.16 -9.43 13.20
C PHE A 123 -2.16 -8.08 13.91
N LYS A 124 -1.02 -7.40 13.95
CA LYS A 124 -0.95 -6.01 14.40
C LYS A 124 -0.55 -5.11 13.25
N MET A 125 -1.00 -3.85 13.28
CA MET A 125 -0.64 -2.82 12.29
C MET A 125 -0.27 -1.53 13.00
N THR A 126 0.67 -0.75 12.45
CA THR A 126 0.92 0.61 12.94
C THR A 126 -0.35 1.48 12.78
N ASN A 127 -0.71 2.23 13.83
CA ASN A 127 -1.91 3.08 13.83
C ASN A 127 -1.87 4.22 12.80
N ASN A 128 -0.67 4.62 12.36
CA ASN A 128 -0.45 5.63 11.34
C ASN A 128 0.44 5.05 10.22
N LYS A 129 0.48 5.75 9.09
CA LYS A 129 1.57 5.62 8.12
C LYS A 129 2.91 5.88 8.84
N ILE A 130 3.98 5.24 8.39
CA ILE A 130 5.32 5.49 8.95
C ILE A 130 5.68 6.95 8.74
N THR A 131 6.15 7.63 9.79
CA THR A 131 6.49 9.05 9.70
C THR A 131 7.82 9.25 8.96
N LEU A 132 7.98 10.40 8.32
CA LEU A 132 9.21 10.76 7.62
C LEU A 132 10.40 10.79 8.59
N GLN A 133 10.21 11.30 9.82
CA GLN A 133 11.25 11.27 10.85
C GLN A 133 11.71 9.83 11.15
N ASP A 134 10.78 8.90 11.27
CA ASP A 134 11.07 7.51 11.62
C ASP A 134 11.79 6.76 10.51
N TYR A 135 11.40 7.05 9.28
CA TYR A 135 12.10 6.53 8.11
C TYR A 135 13.52 7.09 8.01
N LEU A 136 13.75 8.37 8.35
CA LEU A 136 15.10 8.95 8.35
C LEU A 136 16.04 8.32 9.38
N ILE A 137 15.53 7.88 10.54
CA ILE A 137 16.31 7.11 11.52
C ILE A 137 16.79 5.80 10.89
N TYR A 138 15.91 5.08 10.17
CA TYR A 138 16.28 3.88 9.43
C TYR A 138 17.35 4.16 8.37
N LEU A 139 17.17 5.19 7.55
CA LEU A 139 18.13 5.53 6.50
C LEU A 139 19.51 5.83 7.09
N LYS A 140 19.56 6.58 8.20
CA LYS A 140 20.79 6.85 8.95
C LYS A 140 21.40 5.57 9.53
N ALA A 141 20.59 4.70 10.14
CA ALA A 141 21.03 3.45 10.75
C ALA A 141 21.57 2.42 9.73
N THR A 142 21.10 2.50 8.48
CA THR A 142 21.45 1.57 7.40
C THR A 142 22.31 2.21 6.31
N ASN A 143 22.82 3.42 6.57
CA ASN A 143 23.68 4.21 5.68
C ASN A 143 23.12 4.32 4.25
N GLN A 144 21.81 4.55 4.15
CA GLN A 144 21.09 4.77 2.90
C GLN A 144 21.02 6.27 2.58
N VAL A 145 20.93 6.58 1.29
CA VAL A 145 20.80 7.95 0.81
C VAL A 145 19.42 8.51 1.20
N GLN A 146 19.41 9.75 1.66
CA GLN A 146 18.18 10.48 1.94
C GLN A 146 17.51 10.91 0.63
N PRO A 147 16.17 10.89 0.55
CA PRO A 147 15.48 11.29 -0.67
C PRO A 147 15.54 12.80 -0.90
N ASP A 148 15.59 13.23 -2.16
CA ASP A 148 15.71 14.65 -2.52
C ASP A 148 14.47 15.47 -2.14
N TYR A 149 13.28 14.85 -2.10
CA TYR A 149 12.01 15.50 -1.73
C TYR A 149 12.01 16.07 -0.29
N LEU A 150 13.00 15.74 0.55
CA LEU A 150 13.14 16.34 1.88
C LEU A 150 13.26 17.86 1.83
N GLU A 151 13.81 18.40 0.74
CA GLU A 151 13.97 19.84 0.54
C GLU A 151 12.63 20.57 0.40
N ASP A 152 11.58 19.86 -0.03
CA ASP A 152 10.23 20.41 -0.18
C ASP A 152 9.51 20.57 1.16
N TYR A 153 9.97 19.90 2.21
CA TYR A 153 9.29 19.83 3.50
C TYR A 153 10.03 20.59 4.61
N PRO A 154 9.31 21.34 5.47
CA PRO A 154 9.91 21.94 6.66
C PRO A 154 10.35 20.87 7.66
N LYS A 155 11.61 20.94 8.08
CA LYS A 155 12.25 19.91 8.93
C LYS A 155 11.54 19.74 10.27
N GLU A 156 11.01 20.82 10.83
CA GLU A 156 10.33 20.84 12.13
C GLU A 156 9.02 20.04 12.15
N ILE A 157 8.49 19.64 10.98
CA ILE A 157 7.28 18.82 10.87
C ILE A 157 7.49 17.42 10.32
N PHE A 158 8.72 16.94 10.12
CA PHE A 158 8.96 15.58 9.61
C PHE A 158 8.28 14.47 10.44
N HIS A 159 8.11 14.70 11.74
CA HIS A 159 7.39 13.80 12.66
C HIS A 159 5.88 13.75 12.44
N LYS A 160 5.32 14.65 11.61
CA LYS A 160 3.90 14.74 11.26
C LYS A 160 3.61 14.35 9.81
N LEU A 161 4.64 14.13 9.01
CA LEU A 161 4.51 13.78 7.61
C LEU A 161 4.74 12.28 7.44
N PRO A 162 4.04 11.63 6.50
CA PRO A 162 4.36 10.26 6.12
C PRO A 162 5.68 10.20 5.35
N ALA A 163 6.37 9.07 5.47
CA ALA A 163 7.53 8.75 4.67
C ALA A 163 7.10 8.30 3.27
N GLY A 164 7.57 9.01 2.24
CA GLY A 164 7.51 8.53 0.86
C GLY A 164 8.66 7.56 0.56
N ALA A 165 8.38 6.44 -0.09
CA ALA A 165 9.41 5.50 -0.52
C ALA A 165 8.95 4.69 -1.72
N ASN A 166 9.89 4.15 -2.49
CA ASN A 166 9.59 3.03 -3.38
C ASN A 166 9.27 1.76 -2.57
N TRP A 167 8.63 0.79 -3.23
CA TRP A 167 8.13 -0.42 -2.57
C TRP A 167 9.23 -1.23 -1.88
N TYR A 168 10.41 -1.34 -2.51
CA TYR A 168 11.54 -2.10 -1.96
C TYR A 168 12.05 -1.49 -0.65
N ASN A 169 12.16 -0.17 -0.59
CA ASN A 169 12.64 0.53 0.59
C ASN A 169 11.60 0.52 1.72
N ALA A 170 10.32 0.68 1.37
CA ALA A 170 9.20 0.53 2.30
C ALA A 170 9.20 -0.87 2.96
N GLN A 171 9.35 -1.92 2.16
CA GLN A 171 9.44 -3.30 2.69
C GLN A 171 10.68 -3.51 3.56
N LYS A 172 11.86 -3.06 3.12
CA LYS A 172 13.09 -3.19 3.90
C LYS A 172 13.01 -2.46 5.23
N TYR A 173 12.38 -1.29 5.27
CA TYR A 173 12.11 -0.58 6.53
C TYR A 173 11.30 -1.44 7.49
N CYS A 174 10.16 -1.99 7.03
CA CYS A 174 9.31 -2.79 7.91
C CYS A 174 10.04 -4.03 8.45
N GLN A 175 10.83 -4.71 7.61
CA GLN A 175 11.65 -5.85 8.03
C GLN A 175 12.75 -5.45 9.01
N TRP A 176 13.41 -4.32 8.78
CA TRP A 176 14.41 -3.77 9.70
C TRP A 176 13.79 -3.41 11.06
N LEU A 177 12.64 -2.74 11.06
CA LEU A 177 11.91 -2.37 12.27
C LEU A 177 11.49 -3.62 13.06
N GLY A 178 11.02 -4.66 12.36
CA GLY A 178 10.76 -5.97 12.95
C GLY A 178 11.98 -6.54 13.67
N ASN A 179 13.15 -6.52 13.02
CA ASN A 179 14.40 -6.97 13.64
C ASN A 179 14.74 -6.17 14.91
N GLN A 180 14.54 -4.85 14.91
CA GLN A 180 14.75 -4.01 16.12
C GLN A 180 13.77 -4.36 17.25
N MET A 181 12.55 -4.80 16.89
CA MET A 181 11.52 -5.21 17.83
C MET A 181 11.59 -6.69 18.24
N GLY A 182 12.47 -7.48 17.63
CA GLY A 182 12.55 -8.94 17.85
C GLY A 182 11.33 -9.70 17.32
N GLN A 183 10.64 -9.18 16.30
CA GLN A 183 9.49 -9.82 15.66
C GLN A 183 9.58 -9.74 14.14
N LYS A 184 8.94 -10.66 13.42
CA LYS A 184 8.83 -10.53 11.96
C LYS A 184 7.89 -9.37 11.67
N MET A 185 8.28 -8.46 10.77
CA MET A 185 7.41 -7.41 10.26
C MET A 185 7.60 -7.23 8.76
N ASP A 186 6.54 -6.77 8.09
CA ASP A 186 6.48 -6.61 6.63
C ASP A 186 5.43 -5.54 6.28
N LEU A 187 5.30 -5.21 4.99
CA LEU A 187 4.14 -4.49 4.49
C LEU A 187 2.87 -5.33 4.66
N PRO A 188 1.69 -4.72 4.89
CA PRO A 188 0.44 -5.45 4.89
C PRO A 188 0.18 -6.12 3.55
N THR A 189 -0.49 -7.27 3.55
CA THR A 189 -1.15 -7.73 2.32
C THR A 189 -2.28 -6.79 1.95
N GLU A 190 -2.70 -6.82 0.68
CA GLU A 190 -3.87 -6.09 0.22
C GLU A 190 -5.11 -6.44 1.06
N ALA A 191 -5.29 -7.72 1.36
CA ALA A 191 -6.40 -8.19 2.18
C ALA A 191 -6.33 -7.70 3.63
N GLN A 192 -5.15 -7.72 4.26
CA GLN A 192 -4.97 -7.18 5.61
C GLN A 192 -5.23 -5.67 5.66
N TRP A 193 -4.81 -4.94 4.62
CA TRP A 193 -5.08 -3.52 4.51
C TRP A 193 -6.58 -3.24 4.42
N GLU A 194 -7.30 -3.89 3.49
CA GLU A 194 -8.73 -3.67 3.32
C GLU A 194 -9.53 -4.12 4.55
N TYR A 195 -9.17 -5.24 5.16
CA TYR A 195 -9.80 -5.72 6.39
C TYR A 195 -9.67 -4.70 7.53
N ALA A 196 -8.48 -4.13 7.71
CA ALA A 196 -8.24 -3.09 8.71
C ALA A 196 -8.99 -1.79 8.38
N ALA A 197 -8.96 -1.35 7.13
CA ALA A 197 -9.65 -0.17 6.62
C ALA A 197 -11.15 -0.23 6.89
N ARG A 198 -11.73 -1.42 6.70
CA ARG A 198 -13.15 -1.72 6.85
C ARG A 198 -13.55 -2.15 8.26
N ASN A 199 -12.78 -1.78 9.29
CA ASN A 199 -13.05 -2.18 10.68
C ASN A 199 -13.34 -3.69 10.82
N ARG A 200 -12.35 -4.51 10.45
CA ARG A 200 -12.45 -5.97 10.40
C ARG A 200 -13.43 -6.48 9.34
N GLY A 201 -13.46 -5.80 8.19
CA GLY A 201 -14.18 -6.25 6.99
C GLY A 201 -15.68 -5.93 6.93
N GLN A 202 -16.18 -4.99 7.74
CA GLN A 202 -17.54 -4.44 7.61
C GLN A 202 -17.77 -3.78 6.24
N TYR A 203 -19.02 -3.55 5.87
CA TYR A 203 -19.38 -2.88 4.61
C TYR A 203 -19.24 -1.36 4.72
N LEU A 204 -18.03 -0.88 5.01
CA LEU A 204 -17.69 0.55 5.08
C LEU A 204 -16.98 0.95 3.79
N LEU A 205 -17.54 1.91 3.06
CA LEU A 205 -16.91 2.44 1.85
C LEU A 205 -15.63 3.20 2.16
N TYR A 206 -15.59 3.95 3.26
CA TYR A 206 -14.43 4.76 3.63
C TYR A 206 -13.88 4.33 4.99
N ALA A 207 -12.56 4.34 5.15
CA ALA A 207 -11.88 4.03 6.41
C ALA A 207 -11.94 5.18 7.44
N THR A 208 -13.11 5.78 7.59
CA THR A 208 -13.40 6.80 8.60
C THR A 208 -14.01 6.16 9.85
N ASN A 209 -14.24 6.96 10.88
CA ASN A 209 -14.85 6.51 12.14
C ASN A 209 -16.26 5.94 11.98
N ASP A 210 -17.00 6.30 10.93
CA ASP A 210 -18.38 5.87 10.72
C ASP A 210 -18.68 5.38 9.29
N GLY A 211 -17.65 5.22 8.46
CA GLY A 211 -17.80 4.79 7.06
C GLY A 211 -18.21 5.89 6.09
N THR A 212 -18.48 7.12 6.56
CA THR A 212 -18.92 8.26 5.73
C THR A 212 -17.83 9.33 5.59
N MET A 213 -17.97 10.21 4.60
CA MET A 213 -17.05 11.34 4.36
C MET A 213 -17.70 12.65 4.81
N LYS A 214 -17.11 13.30 5.82
CA LYS A 214 -17.56 14.58 6.39
C LYS A 214 -16.37 15.52 6.49
N ASN A 215 -16.30 16.47 5.56
CA ASN A 215 -15.25 17.49 5.49
C ASN A 215 -15.07 18.21 6.83
N GLY A 216 -13.82 18.30 7.28
CA GLY A 216 -13.46 18.93 8.54
C GLY A 216 -13.73 18.11 9.79
N VAL A 217 -14.32 16.91 9.67
CA VAL A 217 -14.68 16.05 10.81
C VAL A 217 -13.87 14.75 10.78
N ASN A 218 -14.08 13.92 9.76
CA ASN A 218 -13.42 12.62 9.62
C ASN A 218 -12.61 12.50 8.32
N ILE A 219 -12.60 13.57 7.53
CA ILE A 219 -11.67 13.81 6.43
C ILE A 219 -11.36 15.31 6.36
N ALA A 220 -10.15 15.67 5.96
CA ALA A 220 -9.77 17.07 5.84
C ALA A 220 -10.56 17.76 4.73
N SER A 221 -11.00 18.99 4.97
CA SER A 221 -11.52 19.83 3.88
C SER A 221 -10.37 20.38 3.03
N TYR A 222 -10.68 20.78 1.79
CA TYR A 222 -9.72 21.47 0.93
C TYR A 222 -9.10 22.70 1.61
N GLU A 223 -9.92 23.53 2.26
CA GLU A 223 -9.43 24.72 2.97
C GLU A 223 -8.52 24.39 4.16
N GLN A 224 -8.77 23.29 4.89
CA GLN A 224 -7.85 22.85 5.95
C GLN A 224 -6.49 22.41 5.40
N LEU A 225 -6.48 21.66 4.30
CA LEU A 225 -5.25 21.23 3.63
C LEU A 225 -4.45 22.44 3.09
N LYS A 226 -5.14 23.39 2.48
CA LYS A 226 -4.55 24.66 2.02
C LYS A 226 -4.00 25.48 3.18
N THR A 227 -4.75 25.63 4.27
CA THR A 227 -4.32 26.37 5.46
C THR A 227 -3.06 25.76 6.06
N ASN A 228 -2.97 24.43 6.12
CA ASN A 228 -1.77 23.74 6.58
C ASN A 228 -0.57 24.01 5.66
N SER A 229 -0.78 23.94 4.35
CA SER A 229 0.29 24.19 3.37
C SER A 229 0.84 25.61 3.51
N VAL A 230 -0.03 26.62 3.62
CA VAL A 230 0.35 28.02 3.86
C VAL A 230 1.07 28.20 5.20
N LYS A 231 0.52 27.62 6.28
CA LYS A 231 1.09 27.72 7.64
C LYS A 231 2.54 27.25 7.70
N TYR A 232 2.86 26.22 6.91
CA TYR A 232 4.18 25.59 6.89
C TYR A 232 5.01 26.01 5.67
N GLY A 233 4.57 26.99 4.88
CA GLY A 233 5.32 27.48 3.72
C GLY A 233 5.55 26.42 2.63
N TYR A 234 4.65 25.43 2.53
CA TYR A 234 4.71 24.38 1.53
C TYR A 234 4.23 24.93 0.17
N ASN A 235 5.16 25.10 -0.77
CA ASN A 235 4.95 25.78 -2.05
C ASN A 235 4.80 24.83 -3.25
N ASN A 236 4.50 23.55 -3.01
CA ASN A 236 4.21 22.59 -4.07
C ASN A 236 2.75 22.75 -4.56
N TYR A 237 2.44 22.31 -5.77
CA TYR A 237 1.07 22.28 -6.32
C TYR A 237 0.14 21.32 -5.57
N GLY A 238 0.70 20.39 -4.78
CA GLY A 238 -0.03 19.46 -3.92
C GLY A 238 -0.35 19.98 -2.51
N HIS A 239 -1.16 19.22 -1.77
CA HIS A 239 -1.46 19.51 -0.37
C HIS A 239 -0.49 18.80 0.58
N LEU A 240 -0.11 19.49 1.67
CA LEU A 240 0.76 18.93 2.71
C LEU A 240 0.06 17.78 3.49
N PRO A 241 0.56 16.53 3.44
CA PRO A 241 -0.12 15.36 4.01
C PRO A 241 0.14 15.21 5.52
N ILE A 242 -0.48 16.06 6.34
CA ILE A 242 -0.28 16.00 7.80
C ILE A 242 -1.08 14.84 8.42
N LEU A 243 -0.36 13.90 9.04
CA LEU A 243 -0.93 12.73 9.71
C LEU A 243 -1.70 13.08 11.00
N GLY A 244 -2.69 12.26 11.33
CA GLY A 244 -3.42 12.29 12.59
C GLY A 244 -4.29 13.53 12.81
N LYS A 245 -4.72 14.20 11.74
CA LYS A 245 -5.56 15.41 11.81
C LYS A 245 -7.06 15.15 11.81
N VAL A 246 -7.47 13.93 11.46
CA VAL A 246 -8.87 13.51 11.41
C VAL A 246 -9.09 12.33 12.34
N SER A 247 -10.36 12.04 12.63
CA SER A 247 -10.72 10.90 13.47
C SER A 247 -10.23 9.57 12.86
N PRO A 248 -9.71 8.63 13.65
CA PRO A 248 -9.33 7.31 13.14
C PRO A 248 -10.56 6.48 12.82
N ASN A 249 -10.37 5.37 12.11
CA ASN A 249 -11.39 4.33 12.03
C ASN A 249 -11.65 3.70 13.42
N PRO A 250 -12.70 2.86 13.59
CA PRO A 250 -13.03 2.28 14.90
C PRO A 250 -11.94 1.41 15.54
N LEU A 251 -10.93 0.97 14.78
CA LEU A 251 -9.77 0.24 15.31
C LEU A 251 -8.69 1.18 15.86
N GLY A 252 -8.84 2.49 15.71
CA GLY A 252 -7.82 3.48 16.09
C GLY A 252 -6.74 3.68 15.03
N ILE A 253 -7.02 3.34 13.77
CA ILE A 253 -6.08 3.52 12.66
C ILE A 253 -6.45 4.79 11.88
N TYR A 254 -5.49 5.69 11.75
CA TYR A 254 -5.64 7.01 11.14
C TYR A 254 -5.26 7.01 9.67
N ASP A 255 -5.75 8.00 8.92
CA ASP A 255 -5.26 8.37 7.58
C ASP A 255 -5.26 7.23 6.55
N MET A 256 -6.22 6.31 6.61
CA MET A 256 -6.34 5.21 5.64
C MET A 256 -7.09 5.62 4.35
N VAL A 257 -7.76 6.78 4.34
CA VAL A 257 -8.53 7.26 3.17
C VAL A 257 -7.65 8.07 2.21
N THR A 258 -6.85 9.01 2.74
CA THR A 258 -6.07 9.97 1.93
C THR A 258 -4.65 10.17 2.50
N ASN A 259 -4.09 11.37 2.32
CA ASN A 259 -2.73 11.83 2.60
C ASN A 259 -1.68 11.27 1.62
N ASN A 260 -1.67 9.95 1.41
CA ASN A 260 -0.81 9.30 0.41
C ASN A 260 -1.45 7.98 0.02
N THR A 261 -1.14 7.53 -1.19
CA THR A 261 -1.28 6.11 -1.51
C THR A 261 -0.40 5.29 -0.57
N GLU A 262 -0.77 4.05 -0.33
CA GLU A 262 -0.04 3.14 0.57
C GLU A 262 0.38 1.88 -0.17
N TRP A 263 1.68 1.57 -0.12
CA TRP A 263 2.19 0.28 -0.56
C TRP A 263 1.61 -0.85 0.27
N VAL A 264 1.10 -1.87 -0.41
CA VAL A 264 0.89 -3.21 0.15
C VAL A 264 1.87 -4.19 -0.49
N ARG A 265 2.01 -5.38 0.08
CA ARG A 265 3.01 -6.36 -0.36
C ARG A 265 2.70 -6.96 -1.74
N ASP A 266 1.42 -7.06 -2.07
CA ASP A 266 0.89 -7.82 -3.18
C ASP A 266 1.35 -7.26 -4.54
N TRP A 267 1.68 -8.17 -5.46
CA TRP A 267 1.76 -7.82 -6.88
C TRP A 267 0.36 -7.50 -7.40
N TYR A 268 0.26 -6.58 -8.34
CA TYR A 268 -1.01 -6.26 -8.98
C TYR A 268 -1.33 -7.28 -10.07
N SER A 269 -2.58 -7.71 -10.09
CA SER A 269 -3.21 -8.38 -11.23
C SER A 269 -4.69 -8.02 -11.24
N GLU A 270 -5.20 -7.66 -12.42
CA GLU A 270 -6.62 -7.29 -12.63
C GLU A 270 -7.55 -8.45 -12.25
N ASN A 271 -7.17 -9.70 -12.56
CA ASN A 271 -8.05 -10.86 -12.34
C ASN A 271 -7.82 -11.57 -11.01
N TYR A 272 -6.93 -11.07 -10.14
CA TYR A 272 -6.50 -11.81 -8.94
C TYR A 272 -7.65 -12.19 -8.00
N TYR A 273 -8.69 -11.35 -7.87
CA TYR A 273 -9.82 -11.63 -6.98
C TYR A 273 -10.60 -12.89 -7.37
N ALA A 274 -10.62 -13.27 -8.65
CA ALA A 274 -11.26 -14.51 -9.09
C ALA A 274 -10.48 -15.77 -8.69
N GLU A 275 -9.18 -15.63 -8.41
CA GLU A 275 -8.25 -16.73 -8.10
C GLU A 275 -7.69 -16.65 -6.67
N SER A 276 -8.12 -15.65 -5.90
CA SER A 276 -7.61 -15.33 -4.58
C SER A 276 -7.85 -16.50 -3.61
N PRO A 277 -6.80 -17.02 -2.94
CA PRO A 277 -6.97 -18.07 -1.94
C PRO A 277 -7.70 -17.53 -0.71
N VAL A 278 -8.58 -18.35 -0.14
CA VAL A 278 -9.44 -17.92 0.97
C VAL A 278 -8.64 -17.54 2.21
N LYS A 279 -7.61 -18.31 2.58
CA LYS A 279 -6.87 -18.09 3.84
C LYS A 279 -5.60 -17.28 3.59
N ASN A 280 -5.47 -16.15 4.27
CA ASN A 280 -4.29 -15.25 4.24
C ASN A 280 -3.75 -15.03 2.81
N PRO A 281 -4.55 -14.51 1.86
CA PRO A 281 -4.08 -14.24 0.51
C PRO A 281 -2.84 -13.33 0.52
N GLN A 282 -1.93 -13.56 -0.42
CA GLN A 282 -0.61 -12.93 -0.48
C GLN A 282 -0.38 -12.17 -1.80
N GLY A 283 -1.39 -12.10 -2.65
CA GLY A 283 -1.29 -11.61 -4.01
C GLY A 283 -0.80 -12.67 -4.99
N PRO A 284 -0.73 -12.34 -6.29
CA PRO A 284 0.02 -13.10 -7.29
C PRO A 284 1.49 -13.28 -6.87
N LYS A 285 2.13 -14.35 -7.35
CA LYS A 285 3.53 -14.68 -7.01
C LYS A 285 4.52 -13.66 -7.57
N ASP A 286 4.23 -13.12 -8.75
CA ASP A 286 5.04 -12.15 -9.49
C ASP A 286 4.13 -11.13 -10.20
N GLY A 287 4.75 -10.09 -10.74
CA GLY A 287 4.09 -9.02 -11.47
C GLY A 287 5.06 -7.92 -11.85
N THR A 288 4.56 -6.93 -12.61
CA THR A 288 5.33 -5.74 -13.00
C THR A 288 5.03 -4.54 -12.12
N GLU A 289 3.90 -4.55 -11.43
CA GLU A 289 3.39 -3.45 -10.60
C GLU A 289 2.94 -3.98 -9.25
N LYS A 290 3.07 -3.15 -8.22
CA LYS A 290 2.62 -3.43 -6.86
C LYS A 290 1.30 -2.72 -6.60
N VAL A 291 0.45 -3.34 -5.78
CA VAL A 291 -0.83 -2.74 -5.40
C VAL A 291 -0.59 -1.52 -4.50
N LEU A 292 -1.39 -0.49 -4.74
CA LEU A 292 -1.52 0.71 -3.91
C LEU A 292 -2.94 0.81 -3.38
N ARG A 293 -3.07 1.22 -2.12
CA ARG A 293 -4.36 1.56 -1.48
C ARG A 293 -4.37 3.02 -1.01
N SER A 294 -5.46 3.49 -0.40
CA SER A 294 -5.62 4.91 -0.02
C SER A 294 -5.54 5.84 -1.25
N SER A 295 -5.52 7.15 -1.06
CA SER A 295 -5.36 8.13 -2.13
C SER A 295 -4.40 9.28 -1.76
N PHE A 296 -4.08 10.08 -2.76
CA PHE A 296 -3.29 11.31 -2.65
C PHE A 296 -3.90 12.31 -1.64
N PRO A 297 -3.12 13.29 -1.17
CA PRO A 297 -3.65 14.29 -0.24
C PRO A 297 -4.66 15.19 -0.94
N GLN A 298 -5.95 14.95 -0.70
CA GLN A 298 -7.06 15.71 -1.26
C GLN A 298 -8.19 15.90 -0.25
N GLY A 299 -8.98 16.96 -0.46
CA GLY A 299 -10.16 17.25 0.36
C GLY A 299 -11.23 16.17 0.19
N GLY A 300 -12.11 16.03 1.18
CA GLY A 300 -13.11 14.97 1.18
C GLY A 300 -14.10 15.01 0.02
N ASP A 301 -14.39 16.17 -0.56
CA ASP A 301 -15.24 16.28 -1.76
C ASP A 301 -14.62 15.55 -2.96
N ASN A 302 -13.30 15.66 -3.15
CA ASN A 302 -12.60 14.95 -4.22
C ASN A 302 -12.47 13.45 -3.88
N ALA A 303 -12.13 13.11 -2.63
CA ALA A 303 -11.98 11.72 -2.22
C ALA A 303 -13.30 10.93 -2.24
N ALA A 304 -14.44 11.60 -2.05
CA ALA A 304 -15.76 10.98 -2.19
C ALA A 304 -16.15 10.69 -3.65
N GLY A 305 -15.46 11.29 -4.63
CA GLY A 305 -15.65 11.04 -6.06
C GLY A 305 -15.07 9.71 -6.56
N GLY A 306 -14.48 8.91 -5.68
CA GLY A 306 -13.93 7.59 -5.99
C GLY A 306 -12.66 7.30 -5.21
N ASP A 307 -11.68 8.20 -5.24
CA ASP A 307 -10.30 7.86 -4.86
C ASP A 307 -10.12 7.34 -3.41
N GLY A 308 -11.00 7.70 -2.48
CA GLY A 308 -10.91 7.31 -1.08
C GLY A 308 -11.54 5.96 -0.69
N MET A 309 -12.22 5.24 -1.60
CA MET A 309 -12.95 4.04 -1.17
C MET A 309 -12.02 2.87 -0.83
N ASN A 310 -12.36 2.14 0.23
CA ASN A 310 -11.67 0.96 0.73
C ASN A 310 -11.56 -0.19 -0.28
N ILE A 311 -12.37 -0.17 -1.34
CA ILE A 311 -12.43 -1.20 -2.38
C ILE A 311 -11.60 -0.83 -3.63
N TYR A 312 -11.11 0.42 -3.74
CA TYR A 312 -10.28 0.80 -4.87
C TYR A 312 -8.90 0.18 -4.78
N ARG A 313 -8.41 -0.20 -5.97
CA ARG A 313 -7.09 -0.75 -6.18
C ARG A 313 -6.38 0.19 -7.13
N GLN A 314 -5.24 0.69 -6.70
CA GLN A 314 -4.30 1.40 -7.55
C GLN A 314 -3.06 0.51 -7.74
N LYS A 315 -2.16 0.93 -8.63
CA LYS A 315 -0.93 0.21 -8.90
C LYS A 315 0.16 1.13 -9.38
N ALA A 316 1.40 0.75 -9.13
CA ALA A 316 2.57 1.44 -9.64
C ALA A 316 3.76 0.47 -9.77
N PRO A 317 4.75 0.77 -10.62
CA PRO A 317 6.01 0.05 -10.63
C PRO A 317 6.64 0.06 -9.23
N PRO A 318 7.25 -1.05 -8.77
CA PRO A 318 7.83 -1.13 -7.42
C PRO A 318 8.98 -0.14 -7.19
N SER A 319 9.58 0.39 -8.27
CA SER A 319 10.59 1.45 -8.21
C SER A 319 10.00 2.84 -7.94
N ALA A 320 8.68 3.02 -8.05
CA ALA A 320 7.98 4.31 -8.09
C ALA A 320 8.48 5.27 -9.18
N MET A 321 9.17 4.75 -10.21
CA MET A 321 9.65 5.57 -11.32
C MET A 321 8.68 5.51 -12.49
N PHE A 322 8.24 6.68 -12.94
CA PHE A 322 7.28 6.83 -14.04
C PHE A 322 7.95 7.47 -15.25
N LYS A 323 7.38 7.22 -16.43
CA LYS A 323 7.78 7.88 -17.68
C LYS A 323 6.71 8.87 -18.09
N GLU A 324 7.05 10.16 -18.10
CA GLU A 324 6.14 11.22 -18.52
C GLU A 324 6.86 12.15 -19.51
N HIS A 325 6.29 12.32 -20.70
CA HIS A 325 6.86 13.15 -21.77
C HIS A 325 8.36 12.88 -22.06
N GLY A 326 8.81 11.62 -21.90
CA GLY A 326 10.20 11.19 -22.12
C GLY A 326 11.12 11.33 -20.89
N ASN A 327 10.68 12.01 -19.83
CA ASN A 327 11.41 12.17 -18.59
C ASN A 327 11.10 11.02 -17.63
N THR A 328 12.06 10.72 -16.73
CA THR A 328 11.81 9.82 -15.60
C THR A 328 11.44 10.65 -14.39
N ILE A 329 10.28 10.38 -13.80
CA ILE A 329 9.79 11.06 -12.60
C ILE A 329 9.84 10.07 -11.45
N ASP A 330 10.38 10.50 -10.31
CA ASP A 330 10.32 9.74 -9.06
C ASP A 330 9.05 10.10 -8.29
N GLY A 331 8.10 9.16 -8.21
CA GLY A 331 6.87 9.30 -7.45
C GLY A 331 6.95 8.70 -6.04
N SER A 332 8.15 8.39 -5.54
CA SER A 332 8.34 7.80 -4.20
C SER A 332 7.75 8.71 -3.11
N GLN A 333 7.83 10.03 -3.27
CA GLN A 333 7.30 11.00 -2.29
C GLN A 333 5.78 10.85 -2.04
N ASP A 334 5.05 10.39 -3.04
CA ASP A 334 3.59 10.33 -3.00
C ASP A 334 3.07 9.01 -2.42
N THR A 335 3.95 8.01 -2.29
CA THR A 335 3.56 6.68 -1.82
C THR A 335 4.17 6.36 -0.46
N ALA A 336 3.29 6.30 0.53
CA ALA A 336 3.62 5.96 1.90
C ALA A 336 3.41 4.46 2.17
N PHE A 337 3.58 4.07 3.42
CA PHE A 337 3.41 2.68 3.84
C PHE A 337 3.17 2.56 5.35
N ARG A 338 2.77 1.36 5.75
CA ARG A 338 2.58 0.91 7.13
C ARG A 338 3.29 -0.42 7.30
N CYS A 339 3.52 -0.80 8.55
CA CYS A 339 4.07 -2.11 8.85
C CYS A 339 3.10 -2.96 9.68
N ILE A 340 3.13 -4.26 9.44
CA ILE A 340 2.41 -5.28 10.21
C ILE A 340 3.39 -6.33 10.76
N ASN A 341 2.95 -7.14 11.73
CA ASN A 341 3.72 -8.27 12.27
C ASN A 341 3.09 -9.65 11.98
#